data_AF-A0A2H9ZYS1-F1
#
_entry.id   AF-A0A2H9ZYS1-F1
#
_cell.length_a   1.000
_cell.length_b   1.000
_cell.length_c   1.000
_cell.angle_alpha   90.00
_cell.angle_beta   90.00
_cell.angle_gamma   90.00
#
_symmetry.space_group_name_H-M   'P 1'
#
loop_
_entity.id
_entity.type
_entity.pdbx_description
1 polymer ?
#
loop_
_entity_poly.entity_id
_entity_poly.type
_entity_poly.pdbx_seq_one_letter_code
_entity_poly.pdbx_strand_id
1 'polypeptide(L)' 'MDRITNHLKNGDQPSNQQEARKLRLECTKYVLIGDELYKRSYARPLTKCIRPEEAQRVIEVVHKEECGTHARGRSLVM' A
#
# COMPACT_ATOMS: atom_id res chain seq x y z
N MET A 1 9.32 -4.86 1.05
CA MET A 1 8.50 -5.05 -0.17
C MET A 1 9.38 -5.16 -1.41
N ASP A 2 10.67 -4.82 -1.28
CA ASP A 2 11.63 -4.63 -2.35
C ASP A 2 11.92 -5.92 -3.13
N ARG A 3 11.88 -7.10 -2.49
CA ARG A 3 12.02 -8.39 -3.19
C ARG A 3 10.91 -8.62 -4.23
N ILE A 4 9.67 -8.21 -3.93
CA ILE A 4 8.53 -8.36 -4.84
C ILE A 4 8.65 -7.33 -5.97
N THR A 5 8.97 -6.09 -5.62
CA THR A 5 9.19 -5.01 -6.59
C THR A 5 10.31 -5.36 -7.57
N ASN A 6 11.45 -5.83 -7.07
CA ASN A 6 12.59 -6.23 -7.91
C ASN A 6 12.26 -7.44 -8.80
N HIS A 7 11.52 -8.42 -8.28
CA HIS A 7 11.05 -9.55 -9.10
C HIS A 7 10.12 -9.09 -10.23
N LEU A 8 9.19 -8.18 -9.94
CA LEU A 8 8.24 -7.66 -10.95
C LEU A 8 8.88 -6.69 -11.94
N LYS A 9 9.90 -5.92 -11.52
CA LYS A 9 10.57 -4.90 -12.34
C LYS A 9 11.74 -5.48 -13.15
N ASN A 10 12.58 -6.30 -12.53
CA ASN A 10 13.83 -6.80 -13.12
C ASN A 10 13.79 -8.30 -13.45
N GLY A 11 12.79 -9.04 -12.98
CA GLY A 11 12.74 -10.51 -13.11
C GLY A 11 13.64 -11.25 -12.12
N ASP A 12 14.17 -10.57 -11.11
CA ASP A 12 15.10 -11.14 -10.13
C ASP A 12 14.46 -12.31 -9.38
N GLN A 13 15.08 -13.50 -9.41
CA GLN A 13 14.61 -14.67 -8.67
C GLN A 13 15.74 -15.29 -7.83
N PRO A 14 15.44 -15.85 -6.65
CA PRO A 14 16.44 -16.54 -5.85
C PRO A 14 16.91 -17.81 -6.55
N SER A 15 18.19 -18.18 -6.33
CA SER A 15 18.77 -19.41 -6.91
C SER A 15 18.12 -20.69 -6.39
N ASN A 16 17.53 -20.66 -5.19
CA ASN A 16 16.79 -21.78 -4.64
C ASN A 16 15.42 -21.90 -5.32
N GLN A 17 15.17 -23.02 -6.02
CA GLN A 17 13.92 -23.25 -6.73
C GLN A 17 12.68 -23.19 -5.82
N GLN A 18 12.77 -23.65 -4.57
CA GLN A 18 11.63 -23.59 -3.64
C GLN A 18 11.29 -22.14 -3.29
N GLU A 19 12.31 -21.32 -3.02
CA GLU A 19 12.12 -19.89 -2.76
C GLU A 19 11.62 -19.15 -4.00
N ALA A 20 12.10 -19.51 -5.19
CA ALA A 20 11.66 -18.87 -6.43
C ALA A 20 10.18 -19.17 -6.71
N ARG A 21 9.73 -20.41 -6.46
CA ARG A 21 8.32 -20.78 -6.54
C ARG A 21 7.48 -20.03 -5.51
N LYS A 22 7.96 -19.93 -4.27
CA LYS A 22 7.28 -19.19 -3.20
C LYS A 22 7.15 -17.70 -3.55
N LEU A 23 8.23 -17.08 -4.04
CA LEU A 23 8.25 -15.69 -4.47
C LEU A 23 7.30 -15.46 -5.64
N ARG A 24 7.30 -16.32 -6.65
CA ARG A 24 6.35 -16.24 -7.78
C ARG A 24 4.90 -16.29 -7.30
N LEU A 25 4.58 -17.24 -6.41
CA LEU A 25 3.24 -17.35 -5.84
C LEU A 25 2.85 -16.10 -5.05
N GLU A 26 3.78 -15.55 -4.28
CA GLU A 26 3.57 -14.30 -3.56
C GLU A 26 3.33 -13.11 -4.50
N CYS A 27 4.13 -12.98 -5.55
CA CYS A 27 4.02 -11.93 -6.56
C CYS A 27 2.69 -11.94 -7.31
N THR A 28 2.01 -13.10 -7.43
CA THR A 28 0.67 -13.16 -8.05
C THR A 28 -0.38 -12.31 -7.31
N LYS A 29 -0.14 -11.97 -6.05
CA LYS A 29 -1.01 -11.10 -5.25
C LYS A 29 -0.78 -9.62 -5.50
N TYR A 30 0.22 -9.26 -6.31
CA TYR A 30 0.63 -7.89 -6.53
C TYR A 30 0.65 -7.54 -8.01
N VAL A 31 0.66 -6.23 -8.29
CA VAL A 31 0.87 -5.66 -9.60
C VAL A 31 1.69 -4.39 -9.45
N LEU A 32 2.62 -4.16 -10.37
CA LEU A 32 3.38 -2.92 -10.46
C LEU A 32 2.71 -2.03 -11.50
N ILE A 33 2.34 -0.81 -11.12
CA ILE A 33 1.77 0.20 -12.02
C ILE A 33 2.67 1.44 -11.91
N GLY A 34 3.39 1.75 -12.98
CA GLY A 34 4.53 2.68 -12.90
C GLY A 34 5.62 2.13 -11.97
N ASP A 35 6.01 2.91 -10.97
CA ASP A 35 6.96 2.49 -9.91
C ASP A 35 6.25 2.17 -8.58
N GLU A 36 4.93 2.11 -8.58
CA GLU A 36 4.14 1.86 -7.37
C GLU A 36 3.62 0.43 -7.32
N LEU A 37 3.80 -0.20 -6.16
CA LEU A 37 3.32 -1.56 -5.91
C LEU A 37 1.89 -1.52 -5.40
N TYR A 38 1.03 -2.32 -6.02
CA TYR A 38 -0.36 -2.49 -5.61
C TYR A 38 -0.64 -3.94 -5.26
N LYS A 39 -1.44 -4.15 -4.22
CA LYS A 39 -1.96 -5.46 -3.86
C LYS A 39 -3.32 -5.68 -4.52
N ARG A 40 -3.48 -6.85 -5.12
CA ARG A 40 -4.76 -7.33 -5.65
C ARG A 40 -5.66 -7.64 -4.46
N SER A 41 -6.69 -6.83 -4.26
CA SER A 41 -7.69 -7.07 -3.21
C SER A 41 -8.84 -7.92 -3.77
N TYR A 42 -9.50 -8.67 -2.88
CA TYR A 42 -10.69 -9.43 -3.23
C TYR A 42 -11.87 -8.54 -3.63
N ALA A 43 -11.94 -7.32 -3.08
CA ALA A 43 -13.07 -6.40 -3.24
C ALA A 43 -13.11 -5.68 -4.60
N ARG A 44 -12.17 -5.98 -5.51
CA ARG A 44 -11.90 -5.33 -6.82
C ARG A 44 -11.07 -4.04 -6.86
N PRO A 45 -11.01 -3.12 -5.87
CA PRO A 45 -10.06 -2.01 -5.96
C PRO A 45 -8.65 -2.50 -5.63
N LEU A 46 -7.67 -2.07 -6.42
CA LEU A 46 -6.27 -2.28 -6.08
C LEU A 46 -5.90 -1.41 -4.88
N THR A 47 -5.24 -1.98 -3.88
CA THR A 47 -4.77 -1.22 -2.72
C THR A 47 -3.29 -0.90 -2.86
N LYS A 48 -2.94 0.38 -2.76
CA LYS A 48 -1.54 0.82 -2.83
C LYS A 48 -0.75 0.25 -1.64
N CYS A 49 0.40 -0.34 -1.92
CA CYS A 49 1.34 -0.75 -0.88
C CYS A 49 2.14 0.48 -0.46
N ILE A 50 1.98 0.89 0.79
CA ILE A 50 2.74 1.96 1.42
C ILE A 50 3.76 1.35 2.38
N ARG A 51 4.92 2.02 2.53
CA ARG A 51 5.93 1.58 3.50
C ARG A 51 5.45 1.89 4.92
N PRO A 52 5.95 1.19 5.96
CA PRO A 52 5.53 1.41 7.34
C PRO A 52 5.65 2.88 7.77
N GLU A 53 6.69 3.58 7.33
CA GLU A 53 6.94 4.98 7.68
C GLU A 53 5.89 5.91 7.02
N GLU A 54 5.44 5.56 5.82
CA GLU A 54 4.37 6.27 5.11
C GLU A 54 3.00 5.96 5.71
N ALA A 55 2.76 4.71 6.13
CA ALA A 55 1.55 4.31 6.84
C ALA A 55 1.35 5.13 8.12
N GLN A 56 2.43 5.34 8.89
CA GLN A 56 2.37 6.17 10.09
C GLN A 56 1.95 7.61 9.75
N ARG A 57 2.51 8.21 8.69
CA ARG A 57 2.12 9.55 8.23
C ARG A 57 0.65 9.59 7.79
N VAL A 58 0.18 8.60 7.03
CA VAL A 58 -1.21 8.54 6.59
C VAL A 58 -2.14 8.46 7.80
N ILE A 59 -1.84 7.62 8.79
CA ILE A 59 -2.64 7.51 10.02
C ILE A 59 -2.65 8.84 10.78
N GLU A 60 -1.51 9.50 10.93
CA GLU A 60 -1.42 10.81 11.58
C GLU A 60 -2.22 11.89 10.84
N VAL A 61 -2.18 11.91 9.51
CA VAL A 61 -2.97 12.85 8.70
C VAL A 61 -4.45 12.55 8.84
N VAL A 62 -4.88 11.30 8.67
CA VAL A 62 -6.30 10.91 8.83
C VAL A 62 -6.81 11.29 10.22
N HIS A 63 -6.04 11.02 11.27
CA HIS A 63 -6.41 11.37 12.64
C HIS A 63 -6.52 12.89 12.86
N LYS A 64 -5.63 13.68 12.24
CA LYS A 64 -5.66 15.15 12.31
C LYS A 64 -6.79 15.75 11.47
N GLU A 65 -7.09 15.17 10.31
CA GLU A 65 -8.14 15.64 9.40
C GLU A 65 -9.54 15.27 9.89
N GLU A 66 -9.74 14.12 10.55
CA GLU A 66 -10.97 13.83 11.31
C GLU A 66 -11.19 14.88 12.42
N CYS A 67 -10.11 15.38 13.02
CA CYS A 67 -10.17 16.42 14.06
C CYS A 67 -10.29 17.85 13.49
N GLY A 68 -10.03 18.05 12.20
CA GLY A 68 -9.97 19.38 11.55
C GLY A 68 -11.30 19.89 10.97
N THR A 69 -12.25 19.00 10.64
CA THR A 69 -13.52 19.38 10.00
C THR A 69 -14.74 19.41 10.94
N HIS A 70 -14.55 19.19 12.24
CA HIS A 70 -15.65 19.28 13.23
C HIS A 70 -15.68 20.58 14.06
N ALA A 71 -14.77 21.54 13.80
CA ALA A 71 -14.78 22.85 14.46
C ALA A 71 -15.44 23.97 13.62
N ARG A 72 -16.36 23.64 12.70
CA ARG A 72 -17.31 24.66 12.21
C ARG A 72 -18.41 24.83 13.25
N GLY A 73 -18.09 25.62 14.27
CA GLY A 73 -19.07 26.17 15.18
C GLY A 73 -20.17 26.87 14.41
N ARG A 74 -21.34 26.22 14.32
CA ARG A 74 -22.61 26.92 14.17
C ARG A 74 -23.13 27.22 15.57
N SER A 75 -22.51 28.19 16.23
CA SER A 75 -23.20 28.98 17.23
C SER A 75 -23.46 30.34 16.61
N LEU A 76 -24.68 30.50 16.08
CA LEU A 76 -25.34 31.79 16.01
C LEU A 76 -26.75 31.54 16.55
N VAL A 77 -26.89 31.76 17.86
CA VAL A 77 -28.15 32.19 18.46
C VAL A 77 -28.49 33.53 17.82
N MET A 78 -29.71 33.63 17.29
CA MET A 78 -30.51 34.85 17.31
C MET A 78 -31.94 34.45 17.68
#